data_AF-A0A6M0RJA2-F1
#
_entry.id   AF-A0A6M0RJA2-F1
#
_cell.length_a   1.000
_cell.length_b   1.000
_cell.length_c   1.000
_cell.angle_alpha   90.00
_cell.angle_beta   90.00
_cell.angle_gamma   90.00
#
_symmetry.space_group_name_H-M   'P 1'
#
loop_
_entity.id
_entity.type
_entity.pdbx_description
1 polymer ?
#
loop_
_entity_poly.entity_id
_entity_poly.type
_entity_poly.pdbx_seq_one_letter_code
_entity_poly.pdbx_strand_id
1 'polypeptide(L)'
;MNALQPMNVLMDILYELGIPTDELNPDSFLYKDLQLDSTEIVEVAVVLKQKFGVRIKLEGRRDKTLSEVCDLINSSISKDSENAS
;
A
#
# COMPACT_ATOMS: atom_id res chain seq x y z
N MET A 1 17.20 14.08 -2.84
CA MET A 1 15.83 13.92 -2.30
C MET A 1 15.27 12.65 -2.93
N ASN A 2 15.29 11.52 -2.23
CA ASN A 2 14.71 10.29 -2.77
C ASN A 2 13.21 10.49 -2.83
N ALA A 3 12.64 10.47 -4.05
CA ALA A 3 11.20 10.43 -4.22
C ALA A 3 10.66 9.25 -3.41
N LEU A 4 9.70 9.49 -2.52
CA LEU A 4 9.01 8.43 -1.77
C LEU A 4 8.38 7.49 -2.81
N GLN A 5 8.99 6.33 -3.02
CA GLN A 5 8.43 5.31 -3.93
C GLN A 5 7.36 4.55 -3.16
N PRO A 6 6.10 4.49 -3.66
CA PRO A 6 5.03 3.73 -3.02
C PRO A 6 5.43 2.29 -2.67
N MET A 7 6.17 1.64 -3.56
CA MET A 7 6.64 0.27 -3.37
C MET A 7 7.58 0.15 -2.16
N ASN A 8 8.57 1.05 -2.03
CA ASN A 8 9.53 0.97 -0.93
C ASN A 8 8.84 1.20 0.42
N VAL A 9 7.91 2.16 0.49
CA VAL A 9 7.14 2.40 1.72
C VAL A 9 6.25 1.22 2.05
N LEU A 10 5.59 0.61 1.05
CA LEU A 10 4.77 -0.57 1.23
C LEU A 10 5.60 -1.76 1.74
N MET A 11 6.77 -2.00 1.14
CA MET A 11 7.69 -3.05 1.58
C MET A 11 8.18 -2.81 3.02
N ASP A 12 8.51 -1.57 3.38
CA ASP A 12 8.95 -1.20 4.72
C ASP A 12 7.87 -1.50 5.77
N ILE A 13 6.61 -1.12 5.50
CA ILE A 13 5.48 -1.41 6.41
C ILE A 13 5.29 -2.92 6.57
N LEU A 14 5.31 -3.68 5.47
CA LEU A 14 5.12 -5.13 5.53
C LEU A 14 6.28 -5.83 6.26
N TYR A 15 7.50 -5.31 6.10
CA TYR A 15 8.64 -5.76 6.86
C TYR A 15 8.49 -5.47 8.37
N GLU A 16 7.98 -4.29 8.74
CA GLU A 16 7.66 -3.95 10.14
C GLU A 16 6.56 -4.85 10.74
N LEU A 17 5.62 -5.32 9.92
CA LEU A 17 4.60 -6.30 10.31
C LEU A 17 5.17 -7.72 10.48
N GLY A 18 6.41 -7.96 10.06
CA GLY A 18 7.10 -9.25 10.20
C GLY A 18 7.10 -10.10 8.94
N ILE A 19 6.72 -9.55 7.79
CA ILE A 19 6.78 -10.26 6.51
C ILE A 19 8.20 -10.19 5.94
N PRO A 20 8.83 -11.33 5.60
CA PRO A 20 10.16 -11.34 5.05
C PRO A 20 10.19 -10.75 3.63
N THR A 21 11.28 -10.04 3.31
CA THR A 21 11.45 -9.39 2.00
C THR A 21 11.41 -10.36 0.82
N ASP A 22 11.75 -11.63 1.03
CA ASP A 22 11.69 -12.68 0.01
C ASP A 22 10.25 -12.98 -0.45
N GLU A 23 9.24 -12.70 0.39
CA GLU A 23 7.82 -12.87 0.06
C GLU A 23 7.20 -11.59 -0.54
N LEU A 24 7.88 -10.45 -0.39
CA LEU A 24 7.44 -9.13 -0.86
C LEU A 24 7.70 -8.94 -2.36
N ASN A 25 6.88 -9.59 -3.19
CA ASN A 25 6.92 -9.43 -4.64
C ASN A 25 5.79 -8.49 -5.13
N PRO A 26 6.01 -7.72 -6.22
CA PRO A 26 4.99 -6.84 -6.79
C PRO A 26 3.68 -7.56 -7.13
N ASP A 27 3.77 -8.84 -7.50
CA ASP A 27 2.64 -9.70 -7.84
C ASP A 27 2.06 -10.46 -6.63
N SER A 28 2.68 -10.34 -5.45
CA SER A 28 2.18 -10.97 -4.22
C SER A 28 0.87 -10.32 -3.79
N PHE A 29 -0.11 -11.17 -3.49
CA PHE A 29 -1.41 -10.79 -2.98
C PHE A 29 -1.40 -10.50 -1.48
N LEU A 30 -2.07 -9.43 -1.05
CA LEU A 30 -2.16 -9.00 0.35
C LEU A 30 -2.76 -10.09 1.26
N TYR A 31 -3.85 -10.74 0.85
CA TYR A 31 -4.52 -11.74 1.68
C TYR A 31 -4.10 -13.17 1.34
N LYS A 32 -3.93 -13.50 0.06
CA LYS A 32 -3.68 -14.87 -0.38
C LYS A 32 -2.24 -15.29 -0.19
N ASP A 33 -1.28 -14.40 -0.46
CA ASP A 33 0.14 -14.72 -0.38
C ASP A 33 0.72 -14.22 0.94
N LEU A 34 0.49 -12.95 1.27
CA LEU A 34 1.01 -12.32 2.48
C LEU A 34 0.17 -12.61 3.73
N GLN A 35 -1.01 -13.22 3.57
CA GLN A 35 -1.91 -13.61 4.65
C GLN A 35 -2.23 -12.50 5.65
N LEU A 36 -2.28 -11.25 5.18
CA LEU A 36 -2.52 -10.09 6.04
C LEU A 36 -3.89 -10.14 6.68
N ASP A 37 -3.93 -9.87 7.98
CA ASP A 37 -5.14 -9.74 8.76
C ASP A 37 -5.82 -8.38 8.55
N SER A 38 -7.12 -8.32 8.85
CA SER A 38 -7.89 -7.08 8.76
C SER A 38 -7.26 -5.90 9.52
N THR A 39 -6.65 -6.15 10.68
CA THR A 39 -5.96 -5.12 11.47
C THR A 39 -4.70 -4.62 10.76
N GLU A 40 -3.90 -5.51 10.20
CA GLU A 40 -2.68 -5.16 9.47
C GLU A 40 -3.01 -4.35 8.21
N ILE A 41 -4.06 -4.73 7.49
CA ILE A 41 -4.53 -3.98 6.30
C ILE A 41 -4.95 -2.55 6.67
N VAL A 42 -5.64 -2.39 7.79
CA VAL A 42 -6.01 -1.06 8.31
C VAL A 42 -4.77 -0.26 8.67
N GLU A 43 -3.77 -0.88 9.30
CA GLU A 43 -2.52 -0.24 9.67
C GLU A 43 -1.74 0.23 8.43
N VAL A 44 -1.58 -0.62 7.42
CA VAL A 44 -0.98 -0.27 6.13
C VAL A 44 -1.69 0.93 5.52
N ALA A 45 -3.03 0.91 5.46
CA ALA A 45 -3.81 2.02 4.91
C ALA A 45 -3.62 3.33 5.70
N VAL A 46 -3.49 3.26 7.02
CA VAL A 46 -3.21 4.41 7.88
C VAL A 46 -1.82 4.98 7.62
N VAL A 47 -0.78 4.14 7.55
CA VAL A 47 0.58 4.59 7.28
C VAL A 47 0.69 5.21 5.89
N LEU A 48 0.08 4.60 4.87
CA LEU A 48 0.06 5.14 3.51
C LEU A 48 -0.61 6.52 3.45
N LYS A 49 -1.69 6.72 4.21
CA LYS A 49 -2.32 8.04 4.36
C LYS A 49 -1.40 9.05 5.02
N GLN A 50 -0.63 8.66 6.03
CA GLN A 50 0.30 9.56 6.70
C GLN A 50 1.52 9.91 5.82
N LYS A 51 2.05 8.94 5.06
CA LYS A 51 3.26 9.10 4.23
C LYS A 51 2.98 9.83 2.92
N PHE A 52 1.87 9.51 2.26
CA PHE A 52 1.52 10.03 0.93
C PHE A 52 0.35 11.01 0.93
N GLY A 53 -0.34 11.19 2.06
CA GLY A 53 -1.55 12.02 2.13
C GLY A 53 -2.79 11.37 1.51
N VAL A 54 -2.69 10.15 0.98
CA VAL A 54 -3.77 9.52 0.21
C VAL A 54 -4.66 8.63 1.07
N ARG A 55 -5.98 8.67 0.81
CA ARG A 55 -6.93 7.76 1.46
C ARG A 55 -7.30 6.62 0.52
N ILE A 56 -6.57 5.51 0.60
CA ILE A 56 -6.88 4.29 -0.14
C ILE A 56 -7.68 3.30 0.70
N LYS A 57 -8.53 2.50 0.05
CA LYS A 57 -9.22 1.37 0.68
C LYS A 57 -8.60 0.08 0.20
N LEU A 58 -7.84 -0.56 1.09
CA LEU A 58 -7.25 -1.87 0.86
C LEU A 58 -8.21 -3.00 1.22
N GLU A 59 -9.06 -2.77 2.23
CA GLU A 59 -10.15 -3.68 2.58
C GLU A 59 -11.17 -3.75 1.45
N GLY A 60 -11.38 -4.95 0.91
CA GLY A 60 -12.28 -5.15 -0.21
C GLY A 60 -12.61 -6.62 -0.46
N ARG A 61 -13.62 -6.85 -1.31
CA ARG A 61 -14.02 -8.22 -1.70
C ARG A 61 -12.99 -8.94 -2.57
N ARG A 62 -12.08 -8.18 -3.19
CA ARG A 62 -11.07 -8.70 -4.10
C ARG A 62 -9.71 -8.42 -3.48
N ASP A 63 -8.92 -9.47 -3.40
CA ASP A 63 -7.52 -9.41 -3.01
C ASP A 63 -6.72 -8.57 -4.02
N LYS A 64 -5.73 -7.84 -3.51
CA LYS A 64 -4.93 -6.88 -4.29
C LYS A 64 -3.48 -7.28 -4.24
N THR A 65 -2.76 -7.05 -5.32
CA THR A 65 -1.30 -7.22 -5.31
C THR A 65 -0.59 -5.97 -4.82
N LEU A 66 0.68 -6.10 -4.41
CA LEU A 66 1.51 -4.95 -4.03
C LEU A 66 1.59 -3.91 -5.16
N SER A 67 1.67 -4.35 -6.42
CA SER A 67 1.65 -3.47 -7.59
C SER A 67 0.33 -2.71 -7.70
N GLU A 68 -0.82 -3.39 -7.54
CA GLU A 68 -2.12 -2.73 -7.57
C GLU A 68 -2.26 -1.68 -6.45
N VAL A 69 -1.71 -1.95 -5.27
CA VAL A 69 -1.67 -0.97 -4.18
C VAL A 69 -0.84 0.25 -4.56
N CYS A 70 0.33 0.06 -5.15
CA CYS A 70 1.17 1.14 -5.65
C CYS A 70 0.46 1.97 -6.72
N ASP A 71 -0.25 1.32 -7.64
CA ASP A 71 -1.02 1.98 -8.68
C ASP A 71 -2.17 2.82 -8.10
N LEU A 72 -2.83 2.32 -7.04
CA LEU A 72 -3.85 3.08 -6.31
C LEU A 72 -3.26 4.31 -5.64
N ILE A 73 -2.09 4.19 -5.00
CA ILE A 73 -1.39 5.33 -4.39
C ILE A 73 -1.06 6.37 -5.46
N ASN A 74 -0.42 5.97 -6.56
CA ASN A 74 -0.08 6.87 -7.66
C ASN A 74 -1.30 7.55 -8.29
N SER A 75 -2.39 6.80 -8.44
CA SER A 75 -3.67 7.32 -8.93
C SER A 75 -4.30 8.31 -7.97
N SER A 76 -4.18 8.10 -6.66
CA SER A 76 -4.67 9.02 -5.64
C SER A 76 -3.82 10.28 -5.52
N ILE A 77 -2.48 10.15 -5.57
CA ILE A 77 -1.56 11.30 -5.58
C ILE A 77 -1.87 12.23 -6.75
N SER A 78 -2.10 11.66 -7.94
CA SER A 78 -2.45 12.43 -9.13
C SER A 78 -3.81 13.13 -9.03
N LYS A 79 -4.79 12.53 -8.35
CA LYS A 79 -6.15 13.08 -8.22
C LYS A 79 -6.29 14.17 -7.15
N ASP A 80 -5.49 14.11 -6.09
CA ASP A 80 -5.54 15.11 -5.02
C ASP A 80 -5.05 16.50 -5.51
N SER A 81 -4.20 16.54 -6.55
CA SER A 81 -3.76 17.79 -7.19
C SER A 81 -4.85 18.49 -8.02
N GLU A 82 -5.94 17.82 -8.40
CA GLU A 82 -6.95 18.36 -9.32
C GLU A 82 -8.22 18.87 -8.62
N ASN A 83 -8.38 18.62 -7.32
CA ASN A 83 -9.59 18.94 -6.55
C ASN A 83 -9.48 20.22 -5.71
N ALA A 84 -8.49 21.08 -6.00
CA ALA A 84 -8.24 22.35 -5.32
C ALA A 84 -8.61 23.59 -6.19
N SER A 85 -9.53 23.46 -7.14
CA SER A 85 -10.01 24.57 -8.00
C SER A 85 -11.49 24.86 -7.82
#